data_AF-A0A1Y2BP26-F1
#
_entry.id   AF-A0A1Y2BP26-F1
#
_cell.length_a   1.000
_cell.length_b   1.000
_cell.length_c   1.000
_cell.angle_alpha   90.00
_cell.angle_beta   90.00
_cell.angle_gamma   90.00
#
_symmetry.space_group_name_H-M   'P 1'
#
loop_
_entity.id
_entity.type
_entity.pdbx_description
1 polymer ?
#
loop_
_entity_poly.entity_id
_entity_poly.type
_entity_poly.pdbx_seq_one_letter_code
_entity_poly.pdbx_strand_id
1 'polypeptide(L)'
;MLWIALATPTAPTTTQTPVIHIFDVNDVFSGGIVTAIPMVRPTTTKMGSATIVPWVAPNPMPTIAIPGNILNNPGPVMVNGVNLYLIWYGKHASRTKSIVRNFISGLGTSKWWGITEQYTDSKGNKPNSKIRIAKEYQDNYSKGKTITTTQQIIQDTIKKQKWPEQFSASQELCTHYCGYHSTTNIKWGLIGNGLKCPCDPVYGCSRGCIQTLYRTNPTNKTYSINKDQAADSMINVLAHEITETVTDYFFGTWMDATGWENADKCNQVFLTTKNKSGVPYNLDFGKYGKYLVQSNWDRLSQKCALQLVTESNN
;
A
#
# COMPACT_ATOMS: atom_id res chain seq x y z
N MET A 1 9.98 6.34 9.38
CA MET A 1 8.57 6.68 9.15
C MET A 1 8.40 7.89 8.25
N LEU A 2 8.89 7.79 7.01
CA LEU A 2 8.31 8.46 5.87
C LEU A 2 6.77 8.57 6.16
N TRP A 3 6.24 9.81 6.29
CA TRP A 3 4.74 10.16 6.39
C TRP A 3 3.04 11.12 4.09
N ILE A 4 1.66 11.13 3.96
CA ILE A 4 0.84 11.76 2.93
C ILE A 4 -0.14 12.70 3.61
N ALA A 5 -0.33 13.89 3.01
CA ALA A 5 -1.19 14.96 3.52
C ALA A 5 -1.18 16.18 2.58
N LEU A 6 -2.34 16.58 2.08
CA LEU A 6 -2.44 17.43 0.89
C LEU A 6 -3.61 18.40 0.94
N ALA A 7 -3.84 19.09 -0.17
CA ALA A 7 -4.84 20.13 -0.31
C ALA A 7 -6.18 19.65 -0.84
N THR A 8 -7.21 20.28 -0.30
CA THR A 8 -8.45 20.52 -1.02
C THR A 8 -8.15 21.30 -2.30
N PRO A 9 -9.10 21.35 -3.24
CA PRO A 9 -9.63 22.68 -3.48
C PRO A 9 -11.15 22.68 -3.51
N THR A 10 -11.71 23.88 -3.40
CA THR A 10 -13.13 24.12 -3.64
C THR A 10 -13.54 23.61 -5.02
N ALA A 11 -14.70 22.95 -5.07
CA ALA A 11 -15.26 22.35 -6.26
C ALA A 11 -16.04 23.39 -7.11
N PRO A 12 -16.29 23.18 -8.42
CA PRO A 12 -15.66 22.21 -9.33
C PRO A 12 -15.38 22.80 -10.74
N THR A 13 -14.26 23.49 -10.96
CA THR A 13 -13.76 23.81 -12.32
C THR A 13 -12.24 23.71 -12.40
N THR A 14 -11.73 23.32 -13.57
CA THR A 14 -10.31 23.23 -13.97
C THR A 14 -9.37 22.38 -13.10
N THR A 15 -8.90 21.26 -13.67
CA THR A 15 -7.57 20.65 -13.40
C THR A 15 -7.08 20.62 -11.94
N GLN A 16 -7.86 20.01 -11.04
CA GLN A 16 -7.28 19.50 -9.78
C GLN A 16 -6.15 18.53 -10.13
N THR A 17 -4.96 18.75 -9.57
CA THR A 17 -3.80 17.89 -9.83
C THR A 17 -3.74 16.82 -8.74
N PRO A 18 -3.87 15.51 -9.06
CA PRO A 18 -3.68 14.44 -8.09
C PRO A 18 -2.29 14.53 -7.47
N VAL A 19 -2.27 14.57 -6.15
CA VAL A 19 -1.06 14.43 -5.38
C VAL A 19 -1.31 13.29 -4.40
N ILE A 20 -0.30 12.44 -4.23
CA ILE A 20 -0.27 11.33 -3.28
C ILE A 20 1.19 11.29 -2.84
N HIS A 21 1.57 11.80 -1.68
CA HIS A 21 2.92 11.50 -1.14
C HIS A 21 3.09 9.98 -0.92
N ILE A 22 4.20 9.47 -0.34
CA ILE A 22 4.38 8.03 0.04
C ILE A 22 5.17 7.91 1.34
N PHE A 23 4.89 6.92 2.23
CA PHE A 23 5.11 6.96 3.71
C PHE A 23 5.65 5.69 4.53
N ASP A 24 6.96 5.33 4.48
CA ASP A 24 7.71 4.19 5.12
C ASP A 24 8.28 4.29 6.59
N VAL A 25 7.93 3.35 7.50
CA VAL A 25 8.29 3.26 8.97
C VAL A 25 9.77 3.02 9.32
N ASN A 26 10.13 3.22 10.60
CA ASN A 26 11.37 2.63 11.16
C ASN A 26 11.30 2.25 12.66
N ASP A 27 10.19 2.53 13.34
CA ASP A 27 10.06 2.66 14.79
C ASP A 27 8.79 1.98 15.32
N VAL A 28 8.69 1.82 16.65
CA VAL A 28 7.58 1.11 17.33
C VAL A 28 6.45 2.07 17.73
N PHE A 29 5.21 1.61 17.60
CA PHE A 29 3.99 2.30 18.01
C PHE A 29 3.49 1.85 19.38
N SER A 30 2.84 2.76 20.11
CA SER A 30 2.27 2.50 21.43
C SER A 30 0.86 3.05 21.59
N GLY A 31 -0.15 2.21 21.31
CA GLY A 31 -1.55 2.41 21.74
C GLY A 31 -2.57 2.70 20.65
N GLY A 32 -3.86 2.68 21.04
CA GLY A 32 -5.00 3.15 20.26
C GLY A 32 -5.72 2.10 19.40
N ILE A 33 -7.06 2.08 19.49
CA ILE A 33 -7.97 1.50 18.48
C ILE A 33 -8.84 2.66 17.96
N VAL A 34 -8.72 3.03 16.68
CA VAL A 34 -9.51 4.11 16.04
C VAL A 34 -9.68 3.85 14.54
N THR A 35 -10.88 3.43 14.15
CA THR A 35 -11.26 2.99 12.78
C THR A 35 -10.66 3.82 11.63
N ALA A 36 -9.84 3.17 10.81
CA ALA A 36 -9.56 3.54 9.41
C ALA A 36 -10.02 2.39 8.48
N ILE A 37 -9.92 2.57 7.15
CA ILE A 37 -10.12 1.44 6.22
C ILE A 37 -8.87 0.55 6.24
N PRO A 38 -8.99 -0.78 6.38
CA PRO A 38 -7.87 -1.59 6.86
C PRO A 38 -7.23 -2.50 5.81
N MET A 39 -5.92 -2.33 5.57
CA MET A 39 -5.07 -3.42 5.08
C MET A 39 -4.88 -4.51 6.16
N VAL A 40 -5.96 -5.13 6.71
CA VAL A 40 -5.86 -6.31 7.59
C VAL A 40 -7.16 -7.09 7.87
N ARG A 41 -6.92 -8.39 8.15
CA ARG A 41 -7.78 -9.40 8.81
C ARG A 41 -8.92 -10.05 8.03
N PRO A 42 -8.73 -11.31 7.56
CA PRO A 42 -9.84 -12.24 7.42
C PRO A 42 -10.33 -12.70 8.80
N THR A 43 -11.34 -12.01 9.36
CA THR A 43 -12.13 -12.54 10.48
C THR A 43 -13.37 -13.24 9.93
N THR A 44 -13.43 -14.56 10.07
CA THR A 44 -14.56 -15.36 9.60
C THR A 44 -15.83 -15.12 10.43
N THR A 45 -16.85 -14.58 9.76
CA THR A 45 -18.28 -14.61 10.14
C THR A 45 -18.73 -13.87 11.42
N LYS A 46 -20.04 -13.54 11.45
CA LYS A 46 -20.70 -12.81 12.55
C LYS A 46 -20.67 -13.61 13.86
N MET A 47 -20.65 -12.89 14.98
CA MET A 47 -20.69 -13.47 16.32
C MET A 47 -21.98 -14.28 16.57
N GLY A 48 -21.82 -15.58 16.76
CA GLY A 48 -22.64 -16.40 17.65
C GLY A 48 -21.73 -16.94 18.77
N SER A 49 -22.24 -17.07 19.99
CA SER A 49 -21.45 -17.46 21.16
C SER A 49 -20.83 -18.86 20.98
N ALA A 50 -19.51 -18.93 20.83
CA ALA A 50 -18.80 -20.17 20.54
C ALA A 50 -17.93 -20.62 21.73
N THR A 51 -18.12 -21.88 22.15
CA THR A 51 -17.31 -22.54 23.18
C THR A 51 -15.86 -22.69 22.74
N ILE A 52 -14.91 -22.53 23.66
CA ILE A 52 -13.47 -22.65 23.38
C ILE A 52 -13.13 -24.11 23.04
N VAL A 53 -12.88 -24.39 21.76
CA VAL A 53 -12.25 -25.64 21.31
C VAL A 53 -10.73 -25.47 21.22
N PRO A 54 -9.92 -26.44 21.70
CA PRO A 54 -8.46 -26.40 21.53
C PRO A 54 -8.08 -26.40 20.05
N TRP A 55 -7.35 -25.38 19.62
CA TRP A 55 -7.11 -25.11 18.20
C TRP A 55 -5.82 -25.76 17.71
N VAL A 56 -5.93 -26.68 16.75
CA VAL A 56 -4.78 -27.23 16.01
C VAL A 56 -4.33 -26.19 14.99
N ALA A 57 -3.03 -25.89 14.95
CA ALA A 57 -2.48 -24.86 14.08
C ALA A 57 -2.72 -25.19 12.58
N PRO A 58 -3.40 -24.32 11.81
CA PRO A 58 -3.58 -24.50 10.39
C PRO A 58 -2.34 -24.09 9.59
N ASN A 59 -2.26 -24.64 8.38
CA ASN A 59 -1.27 -24.34 7.36
C ASN A 59 -1.24 -22.84 6.97
N PRO A 60 -0.14 -22.34 6.36
CA PRO A 60 0.04 -20.92 6.03
C PRO A 60 -1.10 -20.32 5.19
N MET A 61 -1.59 -19.14 5.61
CA MET A 61 -2.79 -18.49 5.09
C MET A 61 -2.51 -17.02 4.70
N PRO A 62 -3.02 -16.51 3.56
CA PRO A 62 -3.44 -17.21 2.35
C PRO A 62 -2.49 -16.95 1.15
N THR A 63 -2.42 -17.89 0.22
CA THR A 63 -1.90 -17.67 -1.15
C THR A 63 -3.04 -17.40 -2.14
N ILE A 64 -4.20 -17.01 -1.62
CA ILE A 64 -5.52 -17.03 -2.27
C ILE A 64 -6.19 -15.68 -2.01
N ALA A 65 -6.91 -15.17 -3.02
CA ALA A 65 -7.61 -13.89 -2.97
C ALA A 65 -8.80 -13.88 -1.99
N ILE A 66 -9.22 -12.69 -1.55
CA ILE A 66 -10.43 -12.51 -0.74
C ILE A 66 -11.67 -12.79 -1.63
N PRO A 67 -12.54 -13.76 -1.30
CA PRO A 67 -13.70 -14.12 -2.14
C PRO A 67 -14.69 -12.96 -2.37
N GLY A 68 -15.50 -13.09 -3.43
CA GLY A 68 -16.46 -12.06 -3.87
C GLY A 68 -15.89 -11.13 -4.93
N ASN A 69 -16.76 -10.54 -5.75
CA ASN A 69 -16.36 -9.71 -6.89
C ASN A 69 -16.43 -8.22 -6.56
N ILE A 70 -15.46 -7.44 -7.04
CA ILE A 70 -15.57 -5.96 -7.04
C ILE A 70 -16.73 -5.58 -7.97
N LEU A 71 -17.62 -4.72 -7.45
CA LEU A 71 -18.84 -4.29 -8.11
C LEU A 71 -18.55 -3.33 -9.26
N ASN A 72 -19.54 -3.12 -10.12
CA ASN A 72 -19.46 -2.13 -11.19
C ASN A 72 -19.95 -0.76 -10.74
N ASN A 73 -19.26 -0.15 -9.77
CA ASN A 73 -19.57 1.16 -9.18
C ASN A 73 -18.50 2.23 -9.53
N PRO A 74 -18.48 2.73 -10.79
CA PRO A 74 -17.57 3.80 -11.21
C PRO A 74 -17.89 5.15 -10.57
N GLY A 75 -16.90 5.73 -9.88
CA GLY A 75 -16.94 7.02 -9.19
C GLY A 75 -15.66 7.83 -9.45
N PRO A 76 -15.42 8.95 -8.78
CA PRO A 76 -14.24 9.79 -9.04
C PRO A 76 -12.90 9.02 -8.95
N VAL A 77 -11.97 9.29 -9.88
CA VAL A 77 -10.61 8.67 -9.92
C VAL A 77 -9.51 9.70 -10.24
N MET A 78 -8.25 9.36 -10.01
CA MET A 78 -7.12 10.30 -10.15
C MET A 78 -6.59 10.43 -11.60
N VAL A 79 -7.25 11.29 -12.38
CA VAL A 79 -7.05 11.41 -13.84
C VAL A 79 -5.91 12.33 -14.31
N ASN A 80 -5.45 13.34 -13.54
CA ASN A 80 -4.51 14.37 -14.03
C ASN A 80 -3.01 14.15 -13.65
N GLY A 81 -2.59 12.89 -13.47
CA GLY A 81 -1.20 12.53 -13.15
C GLY A 81 -0.90 12.57 -11.65
N VAL A 82 -0.04 11.68 -11.18
CA VAL A 82 0.15 11.39 -9.75
C VAL A 82 1.48 11.95 -9.26
N ASN A 83 1.41 12.99 -8.42
CA ASN A 83 2.57 13.68 -7.87
C ASN A 83 2.90 13.18 -6.46
N LEU A 84 4.14 12.73 -6.23
CA LEU A 84 4.56 12.10 -4.98
C LEU A 84 5.55 12.93 -4.19
N TYR A 85 5.17 13.36 -2.99
CA TYR A 85 6.07 13.98 -2.03
C TYR A 85 6.51 12.91 -1.00
N LEU A 86 7.55 13.12 -0.20
CA LEU A 86 8.18 12.08 0.65
C LEU A 86 8.76 12.71 1.95
N ILE A 87 8.43 12.28 3.18
CA ILE A 87 8.98 12.86 4.46
C ILE A 87 9.75 11.82 5.29
N TRP A 88 10.92 11.37 4.83
CA TRP A 88 11.68 10.28 5.46
C TRP A 88 11.96 10.56 6.94
N TYR A 89 11.17 10.00 7.87
CA TYR A 89 11.37 10.18 9.32
C TYR A 89 12.33 9.15 9.89
N GLY A 90 13.34 9.62 10.60
CA GLY A 90 14.38 8.77 11.13
C GLY A 90 15.37 8.31 10.05
N LYS A 91 16.32 7.44 10.43
CA LYS A 91 17.46 7.11 9.57
C LYS A 91 17.17 5.93 8.64
N HIS A 92 17.09 6.21 7.34
CA HIS A 92 17.02 5.21 6.26
C HIS A 92 18.33 5.15 5.49
N ALA A 93 18.73 3.97 5.01
CA ALA A 93 19.91 3.83 4.16
C ALA A 93 19.63 4.40 2.76
N SER A 94 20.64 5.03 2.13
CA SER A 94 20.54 5.59 0.77
C SER A 94 20.07 4.57 -0.26
N ARG A 95 20.43 3.29 -0.06
CA ARG A 95 20.02 2.15 -0.88
C ARG A 95 18.51 1.88 -0.79
N THR A 96 17.96 1.85 0.42
CA THR A 96 16.52 1.70 0.68
C THR A 96 15.72 2.80 -0.03
N LYS A 97 16.18 4.06 0.07
CA LYS A 97 15.59 5.20 -0.65
C LYS A 97 15.67 5.04 -2.17
N SER A 98 16.81 4.59 -2.69
CA SER A 98 17.00 4.38 -4.13
C SER A 98 16.07 3.31 -4.70
N ILE A 99 15.83 2.22 -3.96
CA ILE A 99 14.93 1.13 -4.37
C ILE A 99 13.49 1.65 -4.51
N VAL A 100 12.99 2.42 -3.52
CA VAL A 100 11.66 3.04 -3.54
C VAL A 100 11.53 4.05 -4.70
N ARG A 101 12.52 4.93 -4.88
CA ARG A 101 12.54 5.93 -5.98
C ARG A 101 12.51 5.27 -7.35
N ASN A 102 13.27 4.20 -7.53
CA ASN A 102 13.29 3.44 -8.78
C ASN A 102 11.96 2.71 -9.01
N PHE A 103 11.39 2.08 -7.97
CA PHE A 103 10.09 1.40 -8.06
C PHE A 103 9.01 2.38 -8.53
N ILE A 104 8.90 3.53 -7.87
CA ILE A 104 8.02 4.64 -8.25
C ILE A 104 8.24 5.05 -9.72
N SER A 105 9.50 5.19 -10.15
CA SER A 105 9.86 5.65 -11.50
C SER A 105 9.53 4.65 -12.62
N GLY A 106 9.35 3.37 -12.29
CA GLY A 106 8.91 2.34 -13.23
C GLY A 106 7.43 1.98 -13.12
N LEU A 107 6.80 2.19 -11.96
CA LEU A 107 5.47 1.68 -11.59
C LEU A 107 4.41 1.94 -12.67
N GLY A 108 4.22 3.20 -13.07
CA GLY A 108 3.21 3.60 -14.05
C GLY A 108 3.46 3.08 -15.49
N THR A 109 4.65 2.57 -15.78
CA THR A 109 4.97 1.90 -17.07
C THR A 109 4.80 0.39 -17.02
N SER A 110 4.45 -0.16 -15.86
CA SER A 110 4.31 -1.61 -15.67
C SER A 110 2.98 -2.14 -16.18
N LYS A 111 2.98 -3.38 -16.69
CA LYS A 111 1.72 -4.07 -17.03
C LYS A 111 0.79 -4.27 -15.82
N TRP A 112 1.38 -4.34 -14.62
CA TRP A 112 0.67 -4.44 -13.35
C TRP A 112 -0.16 -3.18 -13.08
N TRP A 113 0.37 -1.99 -13.37
CA TRP A 113 -0.40 -0.74 -13.33
C TRP A 113 -1.52 -0.70 -14.36
N GLY A 114 -1.39 -1.43 -15.47
CA GLY A 114 -2.48 -1.62 -16.45
C GLY A 114 -3.75 -2.19 -15.83
N ILE A 115 -3.66 -2.98 -14.74
CA ILE A 115 -4.84 -3.45 -13.99
C ILE A 115 -5.58 -2.28 -13.33
N THR A 116 -4.84 -1.34 -12.74
CA THR A 116 -5.36 -0.12 -12.10
C THR A 116 -6.06 0.79 -13.11
N GLU A 117 -5.56 0.83 -14.35
CA GLU A 117 -6.14 1.65 -15.43
C GLU A 117 -7.56 1.22 -15.88
N GLN A 118 -8.09 0.09 -15.40
CA GLN A 118 -9.46 -0.39 -15.71
C GLN A 118 -10.55 0.28 -14.87
N TYR A 119 -10.18 0.82 -13.73
CA TYR A 119 -11.09 1.33 -12.71
C TYR A 119 -11.41 2.78 -13.03
N THR A 120 -12.31 3.01 -13.99
CA THR A 120 -12.60 4.36 -14.53
C THR A 120 -13.56 5.17 -13.67
N ASP A 121 -13.62 6.48 -13.91
CA ASP A 121 -14.77 7.27 -13.49
C ASP A 121 -16.04 6.96 -14.31
N SER A 122 -17.16 7.55 -13.88
CA SER A 122 -18.47 7.42 -14.54
C SER A 122 -18.53 8.07 -15.94
N LYS A 123 -17.43 8.63 -16.43
CA LYS A 123 -17.25 9.17 -17.79
C LYS A 123 -16.23 8.35 -18.62
N GLY A 124 -15.67 7.28 -18.07
CA GLY A 124 -14.65 6.45 -18.71
C GLY A 124 -13.21 6.96 -18.59
N ASN A 125 -12.94 8.00 -17.81
CA ASN A 125 -11.56 8.45 -17.56
C ASN A 125 -10.86 7.49 -16.61
N LYS A 126 -9.62 7.11 -16.91
CA LYS A 126 -8.83 6.16 -16.10
C LYS A 126 -7.84 6.82 -15.14
N PRO A 127 -7.43 6.13 -14.05
CA PRO A 127 -6.28 6.47 -13.23
C PRO A 127 -5.02 6.70 -14.06
N ASN A 128 -4.25 7.74 -13.72
CA ASN A 128 -3.18 8.21 -14.58
C ASN A 128 -1.82 7.55 -14.27
N SER A 129 -1.25 6.89 -15.28
CA SER A 129 0.07 6.24 -15.25
C SER A 129 1.28 7.19 -15.13
N LYS A 130 1.11 8.52 -15.20
CA LYS A 130 2.17 9.52 -14.97
C LYS A 130 2.43 9.71 -13.48
N ILE A 131 3.01 8.70 -12.86
CA ILE A 131 3.45 8.70 -11.46
C ILE A 131 4.88 9.30 -11.38
N ARG A 132 5.12 10.26 -10.48
CA ARG A 132 6.46 10.88 -10.31
C ARG A 132 6.72 11.40 -8.90
N ILE A 133 7.97 11.43 -8.46
CA ILE A 133 8.36 12.17 -7.26
C ILE A 133 8.42 13.67 -7.60
N ALA A 134 7.72 14.48 -6.80
CA ALA A 134 7.63 15.92 -6.91
C ALA A 134 8.49 16.65 -5.86
N LYS A 135 8.57 16.15 -4.62
CA LYS A 135 9.45 16.68 -3.55
C LYS A 135 9.88 15.59 -2.57
N GLU A 136 10.97 15.82 -1.86
CA GLU A 136 11.37 14.99 -0.71
C GLU A 136 11.83 15.87 0.45
N TYR A 137 11.65 15.38 1.67
CA TYR A 137 12.11 15.95 2.91
C TYR A 137 12.60 14.82 3.82
N GLN A 138 13.52 15.13 4.73
CA GLN A 138 14.06 14.22 5.73
C GLN A 138 13.71 14.80 7.10
N ASP A 139 12.91 14.06 7.86
CA ASP A 139 12.66 14.34 9.26
C ASP A 139 13.63 13.49 10.12
N ASN A 140 14.24 14.08 11.14
CA ASN A 140 15.28 13.43 11.95
C ASN A 140 14.77 13.06 13.35
N TYR A 141 13.61 12.41 13.41
CA TYR A 141 12.88 12.02 14.63
C TYR A 141 12.29 13.23 15.41
N SER A 142 11.58 14.13 14.73
CA SER A 142 11.01 15.35 15.33
C SER A 142 10.00 15.13 16.46
N LYS A 143 9.46 13.92 16.61
CA LYS A 143 8.61 13.47 17.73
C LYS A 143 9.22 12.27 18.49
N GLY A 144 10.52 12.01 18.33
CA GLY A 144 11.23 10.89 18.97
C GLY A 144 11.21 9.57 18.19
N LYS A 145 11.81 8.51 18.78
CA LYS A 145 11.92 7.15 18.20
C LYS A 145 10.77 6.20 18.59
N THR A 146 9.78 6.71 19.29
CA THR A 146 8.52 6.03 19.63
C THR A 146 7.46 7.09 19.43
N ILE A 147 6.47 6.82 18.58
CA ILE A 147 5.44 7.81 18.25
C ILE A 147 4.05 7.27 18.57
N THR A 148 3.25 8.13 19.21
CA THR A 148 1.84 7.86 19.57
C THR A 148 0.90 8.47 18.54
N THR A 149 1.22 9.67 18.05
CA THR A 149 0.49 10.34 16.97
C THR A 149 1.45 10.93 15.94
N THR A 150 0.89 11.15 14.78
CA THR A 150 1.58 11.14 13.49
C THR A 150 1.18 12.37 12.70
N GLN A 151 -0.11 12.71 12.76
CA GLN A 151 -0.75 13.97 12.40
C GLN A 151 0.13 15.20 12.67
N GLN A 152 0.83 15.25 13.81
CA GLN A 152 1.72 16.36 14.13
C GLN A 152 2.99 16.43 13.27
N ILE A 153 3.69 15.31 13.03
CA ILE A 153 4.89 15.24 12.15
C ILE A 153 4.58 15.86 10.78
N ILE A 154 3.35 15.62 10.37
CA ILE A 154 2.82 15.87 9.03
C ILE A 154 2.42 17.33 8.89
N GLN A 155 1.57 17.83 9.79
CA GLN A 155 1.21 19.24 9.89
C GLN A 155 2.46 20.13 10.05
N ASP A 156 3.39 19.74 10.93
CA ASP A 156 4.66 20.46 11.14
C ASP A 156 5.50 20.47 9.85
N THR A 157 5.59 19.35 9.14
CA THR A 157 6.38 19.29 7.90
C THR A 157 5.74 20.08 6.76
N ILE A 158 4.43 19.97 6.53
CA ILE A 158 3.75 20.73 5.46
C ILE A 158 3.94 22.23 5.69
N LYS A 159 3.70 22.70 6.91
CA LYS A 159 3.90 24.08 7.34
C LYS A 159 5.36 24.53 7.15
N LYS A 160 6.34 23.71 7.56
CA LYS A 160 7.77 23.99 7.41
C LYS A 160 8.25 24.00 5.96
N GLN A 161 7.71 23.14 5.11
CA GLN A 161 8.14 22.97 3.72
C GLN A 161 7.30 23.75 2.70
N LYS A 162 6.25 24.46 3.17
CA LYS A 162 5.26 25.14 2.33
C LYS A 162 4.70 24.19 1.25
N TRP A 163 4.27 23.02 1.71
CA TRP A 163 3.51 22.07 0.89
C TRP A 163 2.00 22.41 0.99
N PRO A 164 1.13 21.77 0.18
CA PRO A 164 -0.30 22.12 0.19
C PRO A 164 -1.05 21.63 1.46
N GLU A 165 -1.56 22.59 2.25
CA GLU A 165 -2.66 22.50 3.25
C GLU A 165 -2.51 21.59 4.51
N GLN A 166 -3.63 21.03 5.01
CA GLN A 166 -3.85 20.60 6.40
C GLN A 166 -4.46 19.18 6.48
N PHE A 167 -4.48 18.60 7.69
CA PHE A 167 -4.39 17.15 7.82
C PHE A 167 -4.95 16.52 9.11
N SER A 168 -5.43 15.27 8.99
CA SER A 168 -5.75 14.34 10.09
C SER A 168 -5.33 12.90 9.79
N ALA A 169 -4.80 12.19 10.79
CA ALA A 169 -4.46 10.75 10.75
C ALA A 169 -4.90 10.03 12.03
N SER A 170 -5.16 8.72 11.91
CA SER A 170 -5.27 7.80 13.05
C SER A 170 -3.91 7.17 13.40
N GLN A 171 -3.86 6.41 14.49
CA GLN A 171 -2.61 6.03 15.16
C GLN A 171 -2.19 4.56 14.89
N GLU A 172 -2.87 3.86 13.98
CA GLU A 172 -2.94 2.39 13.95
C GLU A 172 -1.87 1.67 13.10
N LEU A 173 -0.86 2.38 12.58
CA LEU A 173 0.15 1.73 11.74
C LEU A 173 1.10 0.86 12.57
N CYS A 174 1.56 -0.24 11.99
CA CYS A 174 2.34 -1.30 12.61
C CYS A 174 1.67 -2.01 13.81
N THR A 175 0.63 -1.47 14.45
CA THR A 175 -0.15 -2.15 15.50
C THR A 175 -1.27 -3.00 14.90
N HIS A 176 -2.05 -2.42 13.98
CA HIS A 176 -3.09 -3.10 13.20
C HIS A 176 -2.74 -3.18 11.73
N TYR A 177 -2.30 -2.07 11.12
CA TYR A 177 -2.18 -1.97 9.66
C TYR A 177 -0.75 -1.85 9.17
N CYS A 178 -0.54 -2.28 7.93
CA CYS A 178 0.74 -2.21 7.26
C CYS A 178 0.82 -0.96 6.41
N GLY A 179 -0.21 -0.71 5.60
CA GLY A 179 -0.56 0.61 5.12
C GLY A 179 -2.03 0.88 5.40
N TYR A 180 -2.45 2.12 5.19
CA TYR A 180 -3.84 2.49 5.01
C TYR A 180 -3.86 3.85 4.30
N HIS A 181 -4.88 4.10 3.48
CA HIS A 181 -5.11 5.39 2.84
C HIS A 181 -6.42 6.05 3.28
N SER A 182 -6.69 7.23 2.73
CA SER A 182 -7.70 8.16 3.17
C SER A 182 -8.92 8.10 2.29
N THR A 183 -10.08 8.24 2.94
CA THR A 183 -11.40 8.24 2.31
C THR A 183 -11.84 9.64 1.86
N THR A 184 -10.99 10.66 2.03
CA THR A 184 -11.31 12.07 1.83
C THR A 184 -10.73 12.61 0.52
N ASN A 185 -11.22 13.78 0.08
CA ASN A 185 -10.73 14.53 -1.08
C ASN A 185 -9.20 14.73 -1.07
N ILE A 186 -8.61 14.77 0.14
CA ILE A 186 -7.18 14.86 0.36
C ILE A 186 -6.63 13.44 0.38
N LYS A 187 -6.14 12.97 -0.76
CA LYS A 187 -5.68 11.59 -0.90
C LYS A 187 -4.32 11.34 -0.28
N TRP A 188 -4.31 10.40 0.66
CA TRP A 188 -3.19 10.21 1.56
C TRP A 188 -3.20 8.82 2.20
N GLY A 189 -2.04 8.24 2.51
CA GLY A 189 -1.91 6.96 3.20
C GLY A 189 -0.53 6.67 3.80
N LEU A 190 -0.16 5.39 3.93
CA LEU A 190 0.93 4.93 4.80
C LEU A 190 1.60 3.64 4.37
N ILE A 191 2.87 3.45 4.73
CA ILE A 191 3.69 2.32 4.31
C ILE A 191 4.47 1.72 5.50
N GLY A 192 4.24 0.46 5.77
CA GLY A 192 4.97 -0.34 6.75
C GLY A 192 6.43 -0.52 6.34
N ASN A 193 7.37 -0.30 7.26
CA ASN A 193 8.63 -1.03 7.18
C ASN A 193 8.42 -2.34 7.91
N GLY A 194 8.25 -3.43 7.16
CA GLY A 194 7.86 -4.73 7.68
C GLY A 194 8.91 -5.39 8.58
N LEU A 195 10.14 -4.86 8.65
CA LEU A 195 11.16 -5.26 9.63
C LEU A 195 11.05 -4.51 10.97
N LYS A 196 10.13 -3.55 11.10
CA LYS A 196 10.02 -2.62 12.23
C LYS A 196 8.64 -2.58 12.88
N CYS A 197 7.59 -2.99 12.18
CA CYS A 197 6.32 -3.31 12.84
C CYS A 197 6.52 -4.48 13.84
N PRO A 198 5.97 -4.41 15.06
CA PRO A 198 6.22 -5.41 16.10
C PRO A 198 5.72 -6.81 15.70
N CYS A 199 6.66 -7.73 15.54
CA CYS A 199 6.38 -9.15 15.45
C CYS A 199 5.64 -9.62 16.71
N ASP A 200 4.69 -10.52 16.52
CA ASP A 200 3.93 -11.12 17.61
C ASP A 200 4.73 -12.29 18.22
N PRO A 201 4.81 -12.42 19.56
CA PRO A 201 5.59 -13.49 20.19
C PRO A 201 4.91 -14.87 20.10
N VAL A 202 3.59 -14.93 19.82
CA VAL A 202 2.82 -16.18 19.66
C VAL A 202 2.69 -16.56 18.19
N TYR A 203 2.49 -15.57 17.31
CA TYR A 203 2.25 -15.79 15.88
C TYR A 203 3.44 -15.41 14.97
N GLY A 204 4.59 -15.02 15.53
CA GLY A 204 5.79 -14.57 14.80
C GLY A 204 5.62 -13.20 14.11
N CYS A 205 6.47 -12.90 13.13
CA CYS A 205 6.39 -11.67 12.31
C CYS A 205 5.21 -11.69 11.30
N SER A 206 4.02 -12.08 11.76
CA SER A 206 2.82 -12.34 10.96
C SER A 206 1.89 -11.14 10.80
N ARG A 207 2.16 -10.01 11.48
CA ARG A 207 1.60 -8.69 11.11
C ARG A 207 2.04 -8.33 9.70
N GLY A 208 1.21 -8.71 8.72
CA GLY A 208 1.10 -8.41 7.28
C GLY A 208 2.25 -7.83 6.43
N CYS A 209 3.14 -7.03 7.00
CA CYS A 209 3.76 -5.90 6.32
C CYS A 209 5.01 -6.26 5.54
N ILE A 210 5.57 -7.44 5.83
CA ILE A 210 6.67 -8.04 5.07
C ILE A 210 6.15 -9.24 4.27
N GLN A 211 6.65 -9.40 3.05
CA GLN A 211 6.34 -10.53 2.17
C GLN A 211 6.48 -11.85 2.95
N THR A 212 5.52 -12.76 2.80
CA THR A 212 5.48 -14.06 3.49
C THR A 212 6.80 -14.85 3.37
N LEU A 213 7.45 -14.77 2.20
CA LEU A 213 8.74 -15.38 1.89
C LEU A 213 9.91 -14.93 2.78
N TYR A 214 9.79 -13.78 3.47
CA TYR A 214 10.85 -13.23 4.32
C TYR A 214 10.57 -13.46 5.81
N ARG A 215 9.34 -13.86 6.20
CA ARG A 215 8.91 -13.94 7.61
C ARG A 215 9.66 -14.99 8.44
N THR A 216 10.13 -16.06 7.80
CA THR A 216 10.97 -17.10 8.43
C THR A 216 12.45 -16.70 8.51
N ASN A 217 12.86 -15.68 7.76
CA ASN A 217 14.26 -15.27 7.57
C ASN A 217 14.42 -13.72 7.53
N PRO A 218 13.87 -12.96 8.51
CA PRO A 218 13.74 -11.50 8.41
C PRO A 218 15.08 -10.73 8.48
N THR A 219 16.16 -11.38 8.88
CA THR A 219 17.52 -10.83 8.86
C THR A 219 18.32 -11.21 7.61
N ASN A 220 17.88 -12.23 6.86
CA ASN A 220 18.64 -12.81 5.77
C ASN A 220 18.32 -12.15 4.42
N LYS A 221 19.12 -11.13 4.10
CA LYS A 221 19.00 -10.32 2.88
C LYS A 221 19.13 -11.13 1.57
N THR A 222 19.58 -12.38 1.59
CA THR A 222 19.59 -13.21 0.37
C THR A 222 18.20 -13.60 -0.11
N TYR A 223 17.17 -13.51 0.74
CA TYR A 223 15.77 -13.73 0.35
C TYR A 223 15.13 -12.53 -0.36
N SER A 224 15.75 -11.33 -0.31
CA SER A 224 15.25 -10.14 -0.99
C SER A 224 15.92 -9.97 -2.35
N ILE A 225 15.13 -9.74 -3.40
CA ILE A 225 15.65 -9.55 -4.76
C ILE A 225 16.50 -8.27 -4.84
N ASN A 226 16.11 -7.25 -4.08
CA ASN A 226 16.88 -6.02 -3.91
C ASN A 226 17.91 -6.10 -2.77
N LYS A 227 18.12 -7.25 -2.11
CA LYS A 227 18.99 -7.43 -0.93
C LYS A 227 18.73 -6.43 0.21
N ASP A 228 17.48 -5.97 0.33
CA ASP A 228 17.00 -4.98 1.31
C ASP A 228 15.52 -5.30 1.61
N GLN A 229 15.30 -6.15 2.63
CA GLN A 229 13.97 -6.63 3.01
C GLN A 229 13.08 -5.51 3.58
N ALA A 230 13.66 -4.41 4.09
CA ALA A 230 12.89 -3.22 4.43
C ALA A 230 12.34 -2.60 3.14
N ALA A 231 13.22 -2.25 2.19
CA ALA A 231 12.81 -1.63 0.94
C ALA A 231 11.77 -2.46 0.17
N ASP A 232 11.96 -3.78 0.08
CA ASP A 232 11.00 -4.68 -0.55
C ASP A 232 9.65 -4.69 0.20
N SER A 233 9.63 -4.72 1.54
CA SER A 233 8.38 -4.64 2.32
C SER A 233 7.61 -3.34 2.05
N MET A 234 8.34 -2.23 1.96
CA MET A 234 7.81 -0.89 1.75
C MET A 234 7.21 -0.74 0.35
N ILE A 235 7.87 -1.21 -0.70
CA ILE A 235 7.32 -1.12 -2.07
C ILE A 235 6.08 -2.00 -2.27
N ASN A 236 5.94 -3.10 -1.52
CA ASN A 236 4.74 -3.93 -1.58
C ASN A 236 3.53 -3.19 -1.02
N VAL A 237 3.66 -2.63 0.20
CA VAL A 237 2.58 -1.86 0.81
C VAL A 237 2.31 -0.59 0.00
N LEU A 238 3.36 0.10 -0.49
CA LEU A 238 3.18 1.22 -1.43
C LEU A 238 2.33 0.85 -2.63
N ALA A 239 2.63 -0.27 -3.30
CA ALA A 239 1.87 -0.69 -4.47
C ALA A 239 0.38 -0.85 -4.15
N HIS A 240 0.07 -1.41 -2.98
CA HIS A 240 -1.29 -1.55 -2.44
C HIS A 240 -1.97 -0.18 -2.29
N GLU A 241 -1.46 0.67 -1.39
CA GLU A 241 -2.04 1.99 -1.10
C GLU A 241 -2.25 2.83 -2.35
N ILE A 242 -1.27 2.87 -3.26
CA ILE A 242 -1.29 3.78 -4.42
C ILE A 242 -2.24 3.29 -5.51
N THR A 243 -2.57 1.99 -5.60
CA THR A 243 -3.59 1.53 -6.56
C THR A 243 -5.01 1.73 -6.06
N GLU A 244 -5.22 1.69 -4.76
CA GLU A 244 -6.53 1.95 -4.17
C GLU A 244 -6.81 3.45 -4.19
N THR A 245 -5.89 4.26 -3.63
CA THR A 245 -5.92 5.74 -3.61
C THR A 245 -6.27 6.40 -4.94
N VAL A 246 -5.80 5.86 -6.08
CA VAL A 246 -6.09 6.43 -7.41
C VAL A 246 -7.44 6.02 -7.98
N THR A 247 -8.03 4.93 -7.48
CA THR A 247 -9.33 4.37 -7.90
C THR A 247 -10.49 4.74 -6.98
N ASP A 248 -10.24 5.03 -5.70
CA ASP A 248 -11.27 5.32 -4.69
C ASP A 248 -11.37 6.82 -4.36
N TYR A 249 -11.23 7.75 -5.31
CA TYR A 249 -11.02 9.19 -4.98
C TYR A 249 -12.08 9.78 -4.01
N PHE A 250 -13.29 9.21 -3.99
CA PHE A 250 -14.09 9.12 -2.76
C PHE A 250 -14.42 7.66 -2.40
N PHE A 251 -14.40 7.35 -1.11
CA PHE A 251 -14.90 6.08 -0.58
C PHE A 251 -16.35 5.81 -1.03
N GLY A 252 -16.63 4.53 -1.32
CA GLY A 252 -17.88 4.07 -1.96
C GLY A 252 -17.70 3.68 -3.43
N THR A 253 -16.49 3.84 -3.97
CA THR A 253 -16.11 3.59 -5.38
C THR A 253 -15.32 2.28 -5.49
N TRP A 254 -15.50 1.51 -6.57
CA TRP A 254 -14.69 0.33 -6.94
C TRP A 254 -14.37 -0.70 -5.82
N MET A 255 -15.40 -1.08 -5.05
CA MET A 255 -15.33 -2.07 -3.96
C MET A 255 -16.20 -3.29 -4.23
N ASP A 256 -15.97 -4.37 -3.48
CA ASP A 256 -16.95 -5.45 -3.35
C ASP A 256 -18.10 -5.10 -2.37
N ALA A 257 -19.09 -6.00 -2.27
CA ALA A 257 -20.26 -5.82 -1.41
C ALA A 257 -19.97 -5.83 0.12
N THR A 258 -18.72 -6.04 0.53
CA THR A 258 -18.23 -6.00 1.91
C THR A 258 -17.23 -4.87 2.18
N GLY A 259 -16.86 -4.10 1.15
CA GLY A 259 -15.95 -2.96 1.26
C GLY A 259 -14.47 -3.27 0.98
N TRP A 260 -14.14 -4.39 0.34
CA TRP A 260 -12.76 -4.69 -0.05
C TRP A 260 -12.42 -4.05 -1.41
N GLU A 261 -11.28 -3.34 -1.46
CA GLU A 261 -10.76 -2.66 -2.65
C GLU A 261 -9.75 -3.52 -3.44
N ASN A 262 -9.16 -2.95 -4.50
CA ASN A 262 -8.48 -3.73 -5.55
C ASN A 262 -7.18 -4.40 -5.09
N ALA A 263 -6.45 -3.82 -4.13
CA ALA A 263 -5.23 -4.41 -3.60
C ALA A 263 -5.52 -5.24 -2.34
N ASP A 264 -6.50 -4.88 -1.52
CA ASP A 264 -7.06 -5.66 -0.43
C ASP A 264 -7.42 -7.07 -0.87
N LYS A 265 -8.17 -7.17 -1.98
CA LYS A 265 -8.53 -8.43 -2.65
C LYS A 265 -7.36 -9.38 -2.87
N CYS A 266 -6.16 -8.84 -3.09
CA CYS A 266 -4.95 -9.57 -3.46
C CYS A 266 -3.81 -9.44 -2.44
N ASN A 267 -4.10 -9.02 -1.22
CA ASN A 267 -3.11 -8.82 -0.17
C ASN A 267 -2.30 -10.11 0.10
N GLN A 268 -0.96 -10.00 0.03
CA GLN A 268 0.00 -11.12 0.06
C GLN A 268 -0.13 -12.18 -1.07
N VAL A 269 -1.00 -12.01 -2.05
CA VAL A 269 -1.13 -12.93 -3.20
C VAL A 269 -0.07 -12.56 -4.24
N PHE A 270 1.14 -13.11 -4.16
CA PHE A 270 2.26 -12.65 -5.00
C PHE A 270 2.20 -13.10 -6.47
N LEU A 271 1.76 -14.33 -6.77
CA LEU A 271 1.83 -14.94 -8.12
C LEU A 271 3.26 -14.93 -8.72
N THR A 272 4.02 -16.03 -8.56
CA THR A 272 5.43 -16.07 -9.01
C THR A 272 5.56 -16.42 -10.49
N THR A 273 6.27 -15.61 -11.29
CA THR A 273 6.43 -15.84 -12.74
C THR A 273 7.87 -16.09 -13.22
N LYS A 274 8.92 -15.58 -12.54
CA LYS A 274 10.30 -15.64 -13.08
C LYS A 274 11.42 -16.01 -12.11
N ASN A 275 11.19 -16.95 -11.18
CA ASN A 275 12.30 -17.77 -10.65
C ASN A 275 11.82 -19.10 -10.03
N LYS A 276 12.47 -20.22 -10.38
CA LYS A 276 12.33 -21.52 -9.69
C LYS A 276 13.59 -21.93 -8.90
N SER A 277 14.72 -21.24 -9.11
CA SER A 277 16.04 -21.66 -8.61
C SER A 277 16.82 -20.49 -7.97
N GLY A 278 16.12 -19.43 -7.58
CA GLY A 278 16.68 -18.23 -6.99
C GLY A 278 15.58 -17.32 -6.45
N VAL A 279 15.94 -16.13 -6.00
CA VAL A 279 15.01 -15.20 -5.36
C VAL A 279 13.82 -14.88 -6.27
N PRO A 280 12.56 -15.05 -5.82
CA PRO A 280 11.39 -14.76 -6.62
C PRO A 280 11.20 -13.24 -6.79
N TYR A 281 10.78 -12.88 -8.00
CA TYR A 281 10.24 -11.57 -8.37
C TYR A 281 9.14 -11.81 -9.40
N ASN A 282 8.28 -10.83 -9.56
CA ASN A 282 7.13 -10.86 -10.47
C ASN A 282 7.00 -9.59 -11.30
N LEU A 283 7.59 -8.47 -10.84
CA LEU A 283 7.73 -7.23 -11.59
C LEU A 283 9.19 -7.02 -12.01
N ASP A 284 9.39 -6.64 -13.27
CA ASP A 284 10.69 -6.29 -13.86
C ASP A 284 10.53 -4.95 -14.58
N PHE A 285 11.13 -3.90 -14.00
CA PHE A 285 11.10 -2.53 -14.54
C PHE A 285 12.43 -2.20 -15.26
N GLY A 286 13.18 -3.22 -15.69
CA GLY A 286 14.43 -3.08 -16.43
C GLY A 286 15.47 -2.28 -15.66
N LYS A 287 15.85 -1.11 -16.18
CA LYS A 287 16.86 -0.22 -15.57
C LYS A 287 16.54 0.25 -14.15
N TYR A 288 15.26 0.21 -13.75
CA TYR A 288 14.86 0.64 -12.41
C TYR A 288 15.07 -0.47 -11.37
N GLY A 289 14.75 -1.72 -11.72
CA GLY A 289 14.98 -2.87 -10.85
C GLY A 289 13.96 -4.00 -11.02
N LYS A 290 14.05 -4.99 -10.13
CA LYS A 290 13.15 -6.14 -10.04
C LYS A 290 12.52 -6.17 -8.67
N TYR A 291 11.25 -6.54 -8.59
CA TYR A 291 10.45 -6.38 -7.39
C TYR A 291 9.52 -7.57 -7.16
N LEU A 292 9.24 -7.82 -5.89
CA LEU A 292 8.28 -8.81 -5.42
C LEU A 292 7.15 -8.07 -4.68
N VAL A 293 6.07 -7.82 -5.41
CA VAL A 293 4.91 -7.04 -4.99
C VAL A 293 3.67 -7.91 -5.13
N GLN A 294 2.65 -7.74 -4.29
CA GLN A 294 1.39 -8.45 -4.46
C GLN A 294 0.79 -8.24 -5.85
N SER A 295 -0.04 -9.17 -6.29
CA SER A 295 -0.93 -8.94 -7.43
C SER A 295 -1.99 -7.87 -7.11
N ASN A 296 -2.66 -7.37 -8.15
CA ASN A 296 -3.81 -6.48 -8.04
C ASN A 296 -5.04 -7.22 -8.59
N TRP A 297 -6.25 -6.89 -8.12
CA TRP A 297 -7.48 -7.49 -8.62
C TRP A 297 -7.77 -7.00 -10.03
N ASP A 298 -7.84 -7.93 -10.97
CA ASP A 298 -8.28 -7.66 -12.32
C ASP A 298 -9.81 -7.65 -12.37
N ARG A 299 -10.39 -6.47 -12.58
CA ARG A 299 -11.84 -6.23 -12.68
C ARG A 299 -12.51 -7.07 -13.76
N LEU A 300 -11.83 -7.37 -14.87
CA LEU A 300 -12.42 -8.13 -15.97
C LEU A 300 -12.45 -9.64 -15.68
N SER A 301 -11.33 -10.24 -15.28
CA SER A 301 -11.32 -11.68 -14.93
C SER A 301 -11.81 -12.00 -13.50
N GLN A 302 -12.07 -10.96 -12.68
CA GLN A 302 -12.48 -11.02 -11.27
C GLN A 302 -11.58 -11.96 -10.44
N LYS A 303 -10.26 -11.78 -10.63
CA LYS A 303 -9.18 -12.58 -10.05
C LYS A 303 -7.95 -11.70 -9.82
N CYS A 304 -7.08 -12.14 -8.93
CA CYS A 304 -5.76 -11.54 -8.77
C CYS A 304 -4.86 -11.79 -9.98
N ALA A 305 -4.18 -10.74 -10.48
CA ALA A 305 -3.30 -10.81 -11.65
C ALA A 305 -2.06 -9.88 -11.55
N LEU A 306 -1.08 -10.08 -12.45
CA LEU A 306 0.13 -9.25 -12.58
C LEU A 306 0.13 -8.34 -13.80
N GLN A 307 -0.83 -8.54 -14.68
CA GLN A 307 -1.10 -7.78 -15.90
C GLN A 307 -2.59 -7.95 -16.20
N LEU A 308 -3.15 -7.08 -17.04
CA LEU A 308 -4.47 -7.31 -17.63
C LEU A 308 -4.58 -8.73 -18.20
N VAL A 309 -5.63 -9.45 -17.81
CA VAL A 309 -6.07 -10.62 -18.57
C VAL A 309 -6.91 -10.09 -19.72
N THR A 310 -6.25 -9.80 -20.84
CA THR A 310 -6.94 -9.65 -22.12
C THR A 310 -7.78 -10.89 -22.37
N GLU A 311 -9.00 -10.74 -22.89
CA GLU A 311 -9.85 -11.86 -23.30
C GLU A 311 -9.10 -12.73 -24.33
N SER A 312 -8.48 -13.80 -23.86
CA SER A 312 -8.02 -14.89 -24.69
C SER A 312 -9.26 -15.65 -25.14
N ASN A 313 -9.58 -15.55 -26.43
CA ASN A 313 -10.74 -16.15 -27.11
C ASN A 313 -11.22 -17.47 -26.47
N ASN A 314 -12.53 -17.53 -26.17
CA ASN A 314 -13.35 -18.68 -25.73
C ASN A 314 -12.70 -20.06 -25.81
#